data_AF-A0A850R8N5-F1
#
_entry.id   AF-A0A850R8N5-F1
#
_cell.length_a   1.000
_cell.length_b   1.000
_cell.length_c   1.000
_cell.angle_alpha   90.00
_cell.angle_beta   90.00
_cell.angle_gamma   90.00
#
_symmetry.space_group_name_H-M   'P 1'
#
loop_
_entity.id
_entity.type
_entity.pdbx_description
1 polymer ?
#
loop_
_entity_poly.entity_id
_entity_poly.type
_entity_poly.pdbx_seq_one_letter_code
_entity_poly.pdbx_strand_id
1 'polypeptide(L)'
;MHAYDDSVELILITEGQSRIFIGEKEFPGRQGDLIIFNSKFVHDEYFCVHPSFLYCIGIRNIKEPGLRKNALISDQVCLRIHTKALAAVLGELFKATYQLLQEKRKIGRNYLKELFCLTFLLAFNNLRYGVKPLLEKILL
;
A
#
# COMPACT_ATOMS: atom_id res chain seq x y z
N MET A 1 -16.22 9.18 -3.87
CA MET A 1 -15.69 9.03 -2.50
C MET A 1 -16.24 7.75 -1.89
N HIS A 2 -15.36 6.96 -1.27
CA HIS A 2 -15.71 5.68 -0.65
C HIS A 2 -14.82 5.40 0.56
N ALA A 3 -15.22 4.42 1.38
CA ALA A 3 -14.43 3.90 2.49
C ALA A 3 -14.79 2.43 2.71
N TYR A 4 -13.81 1.61 3.08
CA TYR A 4 -14.07 0.25 3.51
C TYR A 4 -14.06 0.15 5.03
N ASP A 5 -15.09 -0.47 5.59
CA ASP A 5 -15.26 -0.57 7.04
C ASP A 5 -14.20 -1.45 7.72
N ASP A 6 -13.65 -2.42 6.99
CA ASP A 6 -12.85 -3.49 7.57
C ASP A 6 -11.51 -3.76 6.88
N SER A 7 -11.15 -2.99 5.85
CA SER A 7 -9.87 -3.11 5.15
C SER A 7 -9.07 -1.82 5.16
N VAL A 8 -7.77 -1.97 5.34
CA VAL A 8 -6.78 -0.96 4.99
C VAL A 8 -6.46 -1.11 3.51
N GLU A 9 -6.25 -0.01 2.80
CA GLU A 9 -5.88 -0.03 1.39
C GLU A 9 -4.49 0.54 1.19
N LEU A 10 -3.72 -0.18 0.38
CA LEU A 10 -2.44 0.28 -0.15
C LEU A 10 -2.61 0.55 -1.64
N ILE A 11 -2.36 1.79 -2.05
CA ILE A 11 -2.42 2.19 -3.45
C ILE A 11 -1.04 2.57 -3.93
N LEU A 12 -0.54 1.85 -4.94
CA LEU A 12 0.70 2.19 -5.64
C LEU A 12 0.35 2.75 -7.02
N ILE A 13 0.72 4.01 -7.28
CA ILE A 13 0.60 4.61 -8.60
C ILE A 13 1.79 4.15 -9.44
N THR A 14 1.53 3.38 -10.49
CA THR A 14 2.58 2.80 -11.36
C THR A 14 2.80 3.60 -12.63
N GLU A 15 1.84 4.43 -13.05
CA GLU A 15 1.95 5.29 -14.22
C GLU A 15 1.01 6.50 -14.11
N GLY A 16 1.42 7.63 -14.68
CA GLY A 16 0.58 8.82 -14.80
C GLY A 16 0.53 9.71 -13.56
N GLN A 17 -0.49 10.57 -13.54
CA GLN A 17 -0.77 11.55 -12.48
C GLN A 17 -2.22 11.41 -12.02
N SER A 18 -2.41 11.46 -10.71
CA SER A 18 -3.73 11.42 -10.08
C SER A 18 -3.92 12.57 -9.11
N ARG A 19 -5.18 12.80 -8.74
CA ARG A 19 -5.60 13.61 -7.61
C ARG A 19 -6.23 12.67 -6.62
N ILE A 20 -5.74 12.73 -5.39
CA ILE A 20 -6.21 11.90 -4.30
C ILE A 20 -6.93 12.80 -3.32
N PHE A 21 -8.10 12.37 -2.90
CA PHE A 21 -8.98 13.10 -2.00
C PHE A 21 -9.08 12.30 -0.70
N ILE A 22 -8.89 12.95 0.44
CA ILE A 22 -9.16 12.38 1.77
C ILE A 22 -9.99 13.38 2.54
N GLY A 23 -11.26 13.04 2.76
CA GLY A 23 -12.25 14.03 3.17
C GLY A 23 -12.24 15.21 2.21
N GLU A 24 -11.95 16.41 2.72
CA GLU A 24 -11.89 17.65 1.94
C GLU A 24 -10.49 18.00 1.42
N LYS A 25 -9.47 17.21 1.77
CA LYS A 25 -8.08 17.47 1.38
C LYS A 25 -7.76 16.82 0.05
N GLU A 26 -7.26 17.61 -0.89
CA GLU A 26 -6.74 17.14 -2.18
C GLU A 26 -5.20 17.15 -2.16
N PHE A 27 -4.59 16.13 -2.75
CA PHE A 27 -3.17 16.11 -3.02
C PHE A 27 -2.84 15.42 -4.35
N PRO A 28 -1.77 15.85 -5.05
CA PRO A 28 -1.35 15.20 -6.29
C PRO A 28 -0.73 13.83 -5.98
N GLY A 29 -1.16 12.80 -6.68
CA GLY A 29 -0.47 11.52 -6.77
C GLY A 29 0.32 11.43 -8.05
N ARG A 30 1.50 10.82 -8.00
CA ARG A 30 2.34 10.57 -9.19
C ARG A 30 2.93 9.18 -9.15
N GLN A 31 3.40 8.71 -10.30
CA GLN A 31 4.14 7.45 -10.42
C GLN A 31 5.18 7.28 -9.30
N GLY A 32 5.15 6.09 -8.67
CA GLY A 32 6.01 5.72 -7.55
C GLY A 32 5.49 6.16 -6.19
N ASP A 33 4.37 6.89 -6.11
CA ASP A 33 3.74 7.17 -4.81
C ASP A 33 2.98 5.93 -4.31
N LEU A 34 3.23 5.60 -3.04
CA LEU A 34 2.46 4.64 -2.26
C LEU A 34 1.60 5.42 -1.26
N ILE A 35 0.30 5.16 -1.27
CA ILE A 35 -0.71 5.82 -0.45
C ILE A 35 -1.37 4.77 0.44
N ILE A 36 -1.68 5.16 1.67
CA ILE A 36 -2.27 4.27 2.67
C ILE A 36 -3.56 4.88 3.20
N PHE A 37 -4.65 4.13 3.08
CA PHE A 37 -5.93 4.45 3.71
C PHE A 37 -6.21 3.43 4.79
N ASN A 38 -6.28 3.88 6.05
CA ASN A 38 -6.82 3.02 7.10
C ASN A 38 -8.30 2.69 6.79
N SER A 39 -8.81 1.60 7.36
CA SER A 39 -10.26 1.35 7.28
C SER A 39 -11.06 2.56 7.77
N LYS A 40 -12.26 2.78 7.21
CA LYS A 40 -13.14 3.92 7.51
C LYS A 40 -12.62 5.30 7.09
N PHE A 41 -11.46 5.39 6.42
CA PHE A 41 -11.06 6.64 5.78
C PHE A 41 -11.83 6.84 4.49
N VAL A 42 -12.62 7.91 4.44
CA VAL A 42 -13.30 8.34 3.23
C VAL A 42 -12.30 8.99 2.29
N HIS A 43 -12.15 8.40 1.10
CA HIS A 43 -11.21 8.86 0.09
C HIS A 43 -11.76 8.68 -1.33
N ASP A 44 -11.07 9.29 -2.29
CA ASP A 44 -11.34 9.14 -3.73
C ASP A 44 -10.03 9.29 -4.52
N GLU A 45 -9.97 8.66 -5.69
CA GLU A 45 -8.89 8.81 -6.65
C GLU A 45 -9.44 9.23 -8.01
N TYR A 46 -8.95 10.37 -8.51
CA TYR A 46 -9.25 10.84 -9.86
C TYR A 46 -7.98 10.87 -10.69
N PHE A 47 -8.01 10.28 -11.88
CA PHE A 47 -6.88 10.30 -12.79
C PHE A 47 -6.98 11.49 -13.74
N CYS A 48 -5.91 12.28 -13.81
CA CYS A 48 -5.95 13.58 -14.46
C CYS A 48 -5.84 13.49 -15.99
N VAL A 49 -5.19 12.46 -16.55
CA VAL A 49 -4.98 12.28 -18.00
C VAL A 49 -4.75 10.79 -18.35
N HIS A 50 -5.01 10.41 -19.61
CA HIS A 50 -4.81 9.10 -20.26
C HIS A 50 -3.58 8.26 -19.80
N PRO A 51 -3.62 6.95 -20.06
CA PRO A 51 -3.92 5.95 -19.05
C PRO A 51 -3.02 6.11 -17.82
N SER A 52 -3.64 6.26 -16.65
CA SER A 52 -2.95 6.15 -15.37
C SER A 52 -3.20 4.75 -14.81
N PHE A 53 -2.15 4.10 -14.35
CA PHE A 53 -2.24 2.77 -13.78
C PHE A 53 -1.91 2.81 -12.30
N LEU A 54 -2.70 2.08 -11.52
CA LEU A 54 -2.42 1.81 -10.13
C LEU A 54 -2.66 0.34 -9.81
N TYR A 55 -2.03 -0.12 -8.74
CA TYR A 55 -2.45 -1.33 -8.04
C TYR A 55 -3.03 -0.94 -6.68
N CYS A 56 -4.18 -1.52 -6.34
CA CYS A 56 -4.77 -1.43 -5.01
C CYS A 56 -4.76 -2.81 -4.34
N ILE A 57 -4.31 -2.87 -3.09
CA ILE A 57 -4.38 -4.06 -2.25
C ILE A 57 -5.14 -3.71 -0.97
N GLY A 58 -6.29 -4.35 -0.78
CA GLY A 58 -7.07 -4.30 0.45
C GLY A 58 -6.63 -5.38 1.45
N ILE A 59 -6.39 -5.00 2.70
CA ILE A 59 -5.89 -5.90 3.75
C ILE A 59 -6.81 -5.81 4.96
N ARG A 60 -7.31 -6.97 5.38
CA ARG A 60 -8.20 -7.10 6.55
C ARG A 60 -7.47 -7.71 7.73
N ASN A 61 -8.05 -7.54 8.91
CA ASN A 61 -7.60 -8.11 10.18
C ASN A 61 -6.20 -7.66 10.62
N ILE A 62 -5.79 -6.44 10.24
CA ILE A 62 -4.56 -5.83 10.72
C ILE A 62 -4.73 -5.45 12.20
N LYS A 63 -3.71 -5.78 13.00
CA LYS A 63 -3.58 -5.42 14.41
C LYS A 63 -2.18 -4.90 14.66
N GLU A 64 -2.03 -3.58 14.60
CA GLU A 64 -0.77 -2.91 14.92
C GLU A 64 -0.81 -2.42 16.38
N PRO A 65 0.22 -2.69 17.21
CA PRO A 65 0.26 -2.22 18.59
C PRO A 65 0.06 -0.69 18.69
N GLY A 66 -0.84 -0.27 19.59
CA GLY A 66 -1.14 1.15 19.81
C GLY A 66 -2.08 1.79 18.78
N LEU A 67 -2.50 1.06 17.75
CA LEU A 67 -3.51 1.50 16.78
C LEU A 67 -4.80 0.71 16.94
N ARG A 68 -5.92 1.27 16.43
CA ARG A 68 -7.18 0.53 16.37
C ARG A 68 -7.10 -0.62 15.34
N LYS A 69 -8.04 -1.56 15.42
CA LYS A 69 -8.19 -2.63 14.43
C LYS A 69 -8.28 -2.04 13.02
N ASN A 70 -7.58 -2.67 12.06
CA ASN A 70 -7.53 -2.27 10.66
C ASN A 70 -7.02 -0.82 10.45
N ALA A 71 -6.00 -0.44 11.21
CA ALA A 71 -5.20 0.75 10.99
C ALA A 71 -3.71 0.37 10.94
N LEU A 72 -2.97 0.92 9.97
CA LEU A 72 -1.52 0.78 9.81
C LEU A 72 -0.75 2.01 10.28
N ILE A 73 -1.42 3.15 10.26
CA ILE A 73 -0.90 4.46 10.69
C ILE A 73 -1.88 5.11 11.66
N SER A 74 -1.46 6.17 12.35
CA SER A 74 -2.40 6.99 13.14
C SER A 74 -3.49 7.57 12.24
N ASP A 75 -4.74 7.56 12.69
CA ASP A 75 -5.87 8.20 11.98
C ASP A 75 -5.73 9.73 11.89
N GLN A 76 -4.75 10.32 12.56
CA GLN A 76 -4.47 11.76 12.45
C GLN A 76 -3.56 12.08 11.25
N VAL A 77 -3.03 11.06 10.57
CA VAL A 77 -2.04 11.22 9.49
C VAL A 77 -2.54 10.50 8.25
N CYS A 78 -2.50 11.17 7.11
CA CYS A 78 -2.50 10.51 5.81
C CYS A 78 -1.05 10.25 5.41
N LEU A 79 -0.71 8.99 5.12
CA LEU A 79 0.63 8.64 4.69
C LEU A 79 0.68 8.45 3.16
N ARG A 80 1.27 9.43 2.49
CA ARG A 80 1.74 9.34 1.11
C ARG A 80 3.26 9.30 1.10
N ILE A 81 3.83 8.28 0.47
CA ILE A 81 5.27 8.08 0.38
C ILE A 81 5.68 8.00 -1.07
N HIS A 82 6.67 8.78 -1.46
CA HIS A 82 7.33 8.55 -2.74
C HIS A 82 8.40 7.46 -2.58
N THR A 83 8.21 6.32 -3.24
CA THR A 83 9.00 5.08 -3.01
C THR A 83 10.38 5.10 -3.67
N LYS A 84 10.67 6.09 -4.53
CA LYS A 84 11.98 6.32 -5.16
C LYS A 84 12.53 5.04 -5.80
N ALA A 85 13.73 4.60 -5.41
CA ALA A 85 14.38 3.41 -5.95
C ALA A 85 13.58 2.11 -5.74
N LEU A 86 12.64 2.08 -4.79
CA LEU A 86 11.80 0.91 -4.54
C LEU A 86 10.56 0.86 -5.45
N ALA A 87 10.27 1.90 -6.24
CA ALA A 87 9.05 1.98 -7.06
C ALA A 87 8.92 0.78 -8.01
N ALA A 88 10.01 0.43 -8.71
CA ALA A 88 10.02 -0.69 -9.64
C ALA A 88 9.82 -2.04 -8.93
N VAL A 89 10.49 -2.24 -7.78
CA VAL A 89 10.39 -3.48 -6.99
C VAL A 89 8.98 -3.65 -6.44
N LEU A 90 8.42 -2.60 -5.84
CA LEU A 90 7.05 -2.62 -5.34
C LEU A 90 6.04 -2.82 -6.48
N GLY A 91 6.27 -2.23 -7.65
CA GLY A 91 5.44 -2.44 -8.84
C GLY A 91 5.33 -3.91 -9.21
N GLU A 92 6.47 -4.62 -9.32
CA GLU A 92 6.45 -6.05 -9.63
C GLU A 92 5.86 -6.91 -8.51
N LEU A 93 6.05 -6.54 -7.23
CA LEU A 93 5.42 -7.24 -6.11
C LEU A 93 3.89 -7.09 -6.09
N PHE A 94 3.37 -5.89 -6.32
CA PHE A 94 1.93 -5.64 -6.42
C PHE A 94 1.34 -6.38 -7.62
N LYS A 95 2.02 -6.36 -8.76
CA LYS A 95 1.63 -7.10 -9.97
C LYS A 95 1.60 -8.61 -9.74
N ALA A 96 2.64 -9.18 -9.13
CA ALA A 96 2.69 -10.60 -8.79
C ALA A 96 1.56 -10.98 -7.81
N THR A 97 1.30 -10.13 -6.81
CA THR A 97 0.19 -10.31 -5.87
C THR A 97 -1.16 -10.31 -6.60
N TYR A 98 -1.37 -9.35 -7.51
CA TYR A 98 -2.58 -9.29 -8.33
C TYR A 98 -2.75 -10.56 -9.19
N GLN A 99 -1.70 -11.00 -9.88
CA GLN A 99 -1.75 -12.22 -10.69
C GLN A 99 -2.09 -13.46 -9.85
N LEU A 100 -1.48 -13.62 -8.68
CA LEU A 100 -1.77 -14.73 -7.76
C LEU A 100 -3.19 -14.67 -7.17
N LEU A 101 -3.75 -13.47 -6.95
CA LEU A 101 -5.15 -13.32 -6.53
C LEU A 101 -6.12 -13.74 -7.63
N GLN A 102 -5.78 -13.47 -8.90
CA GLN A 102 -6.59 -13.88 -10.05
C GLN A 102 -6.51 -15.39 -10.31
N GLU A 103 -5.39 -16.03 -9.96
CA GLU A 103 -5.26 -17.48 -10.00
C GLU A 103 -6.08 -18.18 -8.91
N LYS A 104 -7.23 -18.74 -9.27
CA LYS A 104 -8.16 -19.44 -8.36
C LYS A 104 -7.60 -20.72 -7.69
N ARG A 105 -6.30 -21.02 -7.80
CA ARG A 105 -5.68 -22.25 -7.28
C ARG A 105 -5.28 -22.09 -5.80
N LYS A 106 -5.56 -23.11 -4.98
CA LYS A 106 -5.27 -23.11 -3.53
C LYS A 106 -3.80 -22.81 -3.17
N ILE A 107 -2.87 -23.12 -4.07
CA ILE A 107 -1.42 -22.93 -3.89
C ILE A 107 -1.06 -21.44 -3.70
N GLY A 108 -1.79 -20.51 -4.34
CA GLY A 108 -1.48 -19.08 -4.29
C GLY A 108 -1.67 -18.43 -2.91
N ARG A 109 -2.53 -18.98 -2.03
CA ARG A 109 -2.88 -18.31 -0.75
C ARG A 109 -1.73 -18.22 0.25
N ASN A 110 -0.82 -19.17 0.26
CA ASN A 110 0.36 -19.09 1.13
C ASN A 110 1.27 -17.98 0.61
N TYR A 111 1.71 -18.08 -0.66
CA TYR A 111 2.57 -17.10 -1.32
C TYR A 111 2.05 -15.66 -1.27
N LEU A 112 0.73 -15.48 -1.29
CA LEU A 112 0.10 -14.17 -1.12
C LEU A 112 0.42 -13.53 0.24
N LYS A 113 0.42 -14.31 1.32
CA LYS A 113 0.80 -13.80 2.64
C LYS A 113 2.29 -13.44 2.69
N GLU A 114 3.16 -14.27 2.13
CA GLU A 114 4.60 -13.99 2.13
C GLU A 114 4.95 -12.77 1.26
N LEU A 115 4.38 -12.66 0.05
CA LEU A 115 4.53 -11.48 -0.82
C LEU A 115 3.96 -10.22 -0.18
N PHE A 116 2.83 -10.34 0.51
CA PHE A 116 2.27 -9.24 1.28
C PHE A 116 3.23 -8.79 2.38
N CYS A 117 3.75 -9.72 3.19
CA CYS A 117 4.74 -9.41 4.23
C CYS A 117 5.97 -8.73 3.63
N LEU A 118 6.49 -9.20 2.49
CA LEU A 118 7.63 -8.57 1.82
C LEU A 118 7.30 -7.14 1.33
N THR A 119 6.14 -6.97 0.69
CA THR A 119 5.65 -5.66 0.24
C THR A 119 5.52 -4.69 1.42
N PHE A 120 4.95 -5.17 2.53
CA PHE A 120 4.81 -4.42 3.76
C PHE A 120 6.17 -4.06 4.38
N LEU A 121 7.08 -5.03 4.51
CA LEU A 121 8.42 -4.77 5.07
C LEU A 121 9.18 -3.73 4.23
N LEU A 122 9.16 -3.85 2.91
CA LEU A 122 9.85 -2.91 2.01
C LEU A 122 9.24 -1.52 2.03
N ALA A 123 7.91 -1.43 2.04
CA ALA A 123 7.20 -0.17 2.12
C ALA A 123 7.41 0.51 3.48
N PHE A 124 7.36 -0.23 4.59
CA PHE A 124 7.22 0.36 5.93
C PHE A 124 8.51 0.38 6.77
N ASN A 125 9.45 -0.57 6.62
CA ASN A 125 10.71 -0.52 7.38
C ASN A 125 11.60 0.66 6.96
N ASN A 126 11.51 1.07 5.70
CA ASN A 126 12.19 2.26 5.20
C ASN A 126 11.60 3.56 5.76
N LEU A 127 10.37 3.53 6.29
CA LEU A 127 9.65 4.70 6.78
C LEU A 127 9.70 4.88 8.28
N ARG A 128 9.71 3.78 9.05
CA ARG A 128 9.77 3.85 10.51
C ARG A 128 11.20 3.86 11.06
N TYR A 129 12.18 3.32 10.33
CA TYR A 129 13.49 3.01 10.94
C TYR A 129 14.75 3.31 10.10
N GLY A 130 14.63 3.78 8.86
CA GLY A 130 15.81 4.02 8.01
C GLY A 130 16.71 2.78 7.92
N VAL A 131 16.26 1.73 7.21
CA VAL A 131 17.04 0.53 6.79
C VAL A 131 17.69 -0.34 7.89
N LYS A 132 17.92 0.15 9.13
CA LYS A 132 18.87 -0.52 10.04
C LYS A 132 18.38 -1.77 10.81
N PRO A 133 17.16 -1.90 11.37
CA PRO A 133 16.98 -2.94 12.40
C PRO A 133 16.66 -4.35 11.89
N LEU A 134 16.33 -4.55 10.61
CA LEU A 134 16.00 -5.89 10.10
C LEU A 134 17.20 -6.57 9.41
N LEU A 135 18.09 -5.79 8.77
CA LEU A 135 19.33 -6.34 8.19
C LEU A 135 20.28 -6.89 9.26
N GLU A 136 20.23 -6.36 10.49
CA GLU A 136 20.99 -6.93 11.62
C GLU A 136 20.38 -8.25 12.16
N LYS A 137 19.15 -8.59 11.78
CA LYS A 137 18.47 -9.83 12.21
C LYS A 137 18.36 -10.89 11.13
N ILE A 138 18.76 -10.57 9.90
CA ILE A 138 18.84 -11.51 8.78
C ILE A 138 20.25 -11.35 8.19
N LEU A 139 21.24 -11.85 8.92
CA LEU A 139 22.51 -12.22 8.32
C LEU A 139 22.25 -13.52 7.53
N LEU A 140 22.53 -13.46 6.23
CA LEU A 140 22.70 -14.64 5.37
C LEU A 140 23.86 -15.50 5.87
#